data_AF-A0A521P5F2-F1
#
_entry.id   AF-A0A521P5F2-F1
#
_cell.length_a   1.000
_cell.length_b   1.000
_cell.length_c   1.000
_cell.angle_alpha   90.00
_cell.angle_beta   90.00
_cell.angle_gamma   90.00
#
_symmetry.space_group_name_H-M   'P 1'
#
loop_
_entity.id
_entity.type
_entity.pdbx_description
1 polymer ?
#
loop_
_entity_poly.entity_id
_entity_poly.type
_entity_poly.pdbx_seq_one_letter_code
_entity_poly.pdbx_strand_id
1 'polypeptide(L)'
;MKIVMMAAAAALLAAPAMAQDGTSPENLVLPGATLAPDCGNLYGLAGRAFCVSAPLAGIGGLADAYIADLRTKGWIPAGGEDNRVVFVRRRDTGGCDGLQMQAFYDTSKPAGPEAIGYLGFGPIPGNVCSDQPEPAAAPAPAQ
;
A
#
# COMPACT_ATOMS: atom_id res chain seq x y z
N MET A 1 -40.14 -41.42 -15.33
CA MET A 1 -39.23 -40.44 -15.98
C MET A 1 -39.35 -39.16 -15.15
N LYS A 2 -38.58 -38.95 -14.07
CA LYS A 2 -37.17 -38.53 -13.96
C LYS A 2 -36.90 -37.19 -14.68
N ILE A 3 -36.40 -36.21 -13.90
CA ILE A 3 -35.57 -35.02 -14.25
C ILE A 3 -36.36 -33.71 -14.45
N VAL A 4 -36.05 -32.55 -13.85
CA VAL A 4 -34.97 -32.11 -12.94
C VAL A 4 -35.36 -30.78 -12.25
N MET A 5 -34.89 -30.59 -11.01
CA MET A 5 -34.85 -29.31 -10.29
C MET A 5 -33.91 -28.32 -11.00
N MET A 6 -34.38 -27.10 -11.31
CA MET A 6 -33.48 -25.98 -11.59
C MET A 6 -33.26 -25.18 -10.31
N ALA A 7 -32.13 -25.42 -9.65
CA ALA A 7 -31.57 -24.50 -8.67
C ALA A 7 -30.90 -23.35 -9.42
N ALA A 8 -31.45 -22.15 -9.31
CA ALA A 8 -30.81 -20.93 -9.79
C ALA A 8 -29.63 -20.61 -8.86
N ALA A 9 -28.42 -21.00 -9.27
CA ALA A 9 -27.19 -20.54 -8.65
C ALA A 9 -27.00 -19.06 -9.03
N ALA A 10 -27.40 -18.15 -8.15
CA ALA A 10 -26.96 -16.76 -8.20
C ALA A 10 -25.46 -16.73 -7.92
N ALA A 11 -24.66 -16.76 -8.98
CA ALA A 11 -23.23 -16.48 -8.91
C ALA A 11 -23.07 -15.01 -8.49
N LEU A 12 -22.92 -14.79 -7.18
CA LEU A 12 -22.35 -13.56 -6.63
C LEU A 12 -20.95 -13.44 -7.21
N LEU A 13 -20.82 -12.63 -8.26
CA LEU A 13 -19.56 -12.11 -8.75
C LEU A 13 -18.91 -11.33 -7.61
N ALA A 14 -18.05 -12.00 -6.85
CA ALA A 14 -17.09 -11.35 -5.98
C ALA A 14 -16.11 -10.59 -6.89
N ALA A 15 -16.48 -9.36 -7.27
CA ALA A 15 -15.53 -8.41 -7.79
C ALA A 15 -14.42 -8.23 -6.74
N PRO A 16 -13.14 -8.19 -7.12
CA PRO A 16 -12.09 -7.92 -6.17
C PRO A 16 -12.37 -6.56 -5.54
N ALA A 17 -12.42 -6.51 -4.21
CA ALA A 17 -12.63 -5.31 -3.40
C ALA A 17 -11.44 -4.34 -3.44
N MET A 18 -10.85 -4.13 -4.61
CA MET A 18 -9.74 -3.20 -4.85
C MET A 18 -10.24 -1.80 -5.25
N ALA A 19 -11.56 -1.57 -5.28
CA ALA A 19 -12.17 -0.35 -5.81
C ALA A 19 -12.84 0.56 -4.75
N GLN A 20 -12.59 0.36 -3.46
CA GLN A 20 -13.28 1.09 -2.39
C GLN A 20 -12.39 1.98 -1.51
N ASP A 21 -11.31 2.52 -2.06
CA ASP A 21 -10.77 3.77 -1.57
C ASP A 21 -10.55 4.65 -2.81
N GLY A 22 -11.23 5.78 -2.90
CA GLY A 22 -11.29 6.69 -4.06
C GLY A 22 -9.97 7.41 -4.39
N THR A 23 -8.83 6.75 -4.17
CA THR A 23 -7.51 7.26 -4.50
C THR A 23 -7.12 6.72 -5.87
N SER A 24 -7.49 7.45 -6.93
CA SER A 24 -6.97 7.13 -8.27
C SER A 24 -5.44 7.23 -8.25
N PRO A 25 -4.69 6.40 -9.02
CA PRO A 25 -3.23 6.45 -9.08
C PRO A 25 -2.67 7.86 -9.34
N GLU A 26 -3.40 8.70 -10.07
CA GLU A 26 -3.03 10.10 -10.30
C GLU A 26 -3.08 10.98 -9.04
N ASN A 27 -3.95 10.67 -8.07
CA ASN A 27 -3.98 11.36 -6.76
C ASN A 27 -2.83 10.94 -5.85
N LEU A 28 -2.03 9.95 -6.26
CA LEU A 28 -0.83 9.50 -5.57
C LEU A 28 0.45 10.04 -6.20
N VAL A 29 0.40 10.85 -7.27
CA VAL A 29 1.60 11.45 -7.87
C VAL A 29 1.85 12.82 -7.26
N LEU A 30 2.88 12.95 -6.42
CA LEU A 30 3.26 14.21 -5.78
C LEU A 30 4.14 15.09 -6.70
N PRO A 31 4.27 16.40 -6.42
CA PRO A 31 5.22 17.26 -7.13
C PRO A 31 6.64 16.69 -7.11
N GLY A 32 7.29 16.65 -8.28
CA GLY A 32 8.62 16.06 -8.43
C GLY A 32 8.64 14.55 -8.70
N ALA A 33 7.50 13.87 -8.62
CA ALA A 33 7.35 12.49 -9.08
C ALA A 33 6.83 12.42 -10.52
N THR A 34 7.29 11.42 -11.26
CA THR A 34 6.71 10.97 -12.52
C THR A 34 6.13 9.58 -12.33
N LEU A 35 4.93 9.31 -12.84
CA LEU A 35 4.34 7.97 -12.78
C LEU A 35 5.21 6.97 -13.55
N ALA A 36 5.53 5.83 -12.93
CA ALA A 36 6.37 4.78 -13.49
C ALA A 36 5.63 3.44 -13.48
N PRO A 37 4.68 3.19 -14.40
CA PRO A 37 3.78 2.03 -14.34
C PRO A 37 4.47 0.67 -14.46
N ASP A 38 5.67 0.63 -15.01
CA ASP A 38 6.50 -0.58 -15.14
C ASP A 38 7.52 -0.73 -14.00
N CYS A 39 7.61 0.24 -13.08
CA CYS A 39 8.61 0.28 -12.02
C CYS A 39 10.06 0.13 -12.54
N GLY A 40 10.33 0.61 -13.77
CA GLY A 40 11.63 0.45 -14.43
C GLY A 40 11.92 -0.98 -14.90
N ASN A 41 10.91 -1.86 -14.93
CA ASN A 41 11.04 -3.30 -15.16
C ASN A 41 11.95 -4.01 -14.14
N LEU A 42 12.08 -3.43 -12.95
CA LEU A 42 12.88 -3.97 -11.86
C LEU A 42 12.04 -4.86 -10.94
N TYR A 43 12.66 -5.92 -10.44
CA TYR A 43 12.13 -6.81 -9.39
C TYR A 43 10.74 -7.43 -9.67
N GLY A 44 10.28 -7.43 -10.92
CA GLY A 44 8.96 -7.96 -11.30
C GLY A 44 7.80 -7.18 -10.68
N LEU A 45 7.94 -5.86 -10.52
CA LEU A 45 6.93 -5.00 -9.89
C LEU A 45 5.90 -4.40 -10.88
N ALA A 46 6.15 -4.49 -12.18
CA ALA A 46 5.22 -4.05 -13.22
C ALA A 46 3.81 -4.62 -12.99
N GLY A 47 2.81 -3.74 -12.84
CA GLY A 47 1.42 -4.11 -12.58
C GLY A 47 1.13 -4.72 -11.20
N ARG A 48 2.12 -4.76 -10.29
CA ARG A 48 2.00 -5.33 -8.93
C ARG A 48 2.21 -4.29 -7.84
N ALA A 49 2.90 -3.21 -8.16
CA ALA A 49 3.08 -2.06 -7.28
C ALA A 49 2.66 -0.78 -8.02
N PHE A 50 2.25 0.22 -7.25
CA PHE A 50 2.22 1.59 -7.75
C PHE A 50 3.62 2.15 -7.64
N CYS A 51 4.19 2.68 -8.72
CA CYS A 51 5.54 3.22 -8.71
C CYS A 51 5.57 4.62 -9.28
N VAL A 52 6.43 5.45 -8.69
CA VAL A 52 6.83 6.74 -9.22
C VAL A 52 8.34 6.80 -9.33
N SER A 53 8.84 7.68 -10.17
CA SER A 53 10.25 7.91 -10.41
C SER A 53 10.64 9.38 -10.25
N ALA A 54 11.91 9.60 -9.90
CA ALA A 54 12.57 10.89 -9.88
C ALA A 54 14.09 10.69 -10.11
N PRO A 55 14.88 11.75 -10.38
CA PRO A 55 16.33 11.65 -10.33
C PRO A 55 16.80 11.12 -8.98
N LEU A 56 17.83 10.27 -8.97
CA LEU A 56 18.32 9.57 -7.78
C LEU A 56 18.77 10.56 -6.69
N ALA A 57 19.32 11.72 -7.09
CA ALA A 57 19.67 12.79 -6.15
C ALA A 57 18.46 13.36 -5.38
N GLY A 58 17.26 13.30 -5.97
CA GLY A 58 16.02 13.82 -5.39
C GLY A 58 15.15 12.77 -4.71
N ILE A 59 15.49 11.48 -4.80
CA ILE A 59 14.59 10.40 -4.38
C ILE A 59 14.32 10.41 -2.87
N GLY A 60 15.30 10.81 -2.06
CA GLY A 60 15.15 10.94 -0.61
C GLY A 60 14.15 12.02 -0.22
N GLY A 61 14.28 13.21 -0.83
CA GLY A 61 13.33 14.31 -0.60
C GLY A 61 11.91 13.97 -1.08
N LEU A 62 11.78 13.21 -2.17
CA LEU A 62 10.49 12.70 -2.61
C LEU A 62 9.90 11.69 -1.60
N ALA A 63 10.71 10.79 -1.05
CA ALA A 63 10.26 9.84 -0.03
C ALA A 63 9.74 10.57 1.23
N ASP A 64 10.44 11.61 1.67
CA ASP A 64 10.00 12.46 2.79
C ASP A 64 8.66 13.15 2.51
N ALA A 65 8.45 13.64 1.27
CA ALA A 65 7.19 14.24 0.85
C ALA A 65 6.03 13.23 0.89
N TYR A 66 6.25 11.99 0.45
CA TYR A 66 5.26 10.91 0.57
C TYR A 66 4.96 10.54 2.01
N ILE A 67 5.98 10.47 2.88
CA ILE A 67 5.77 10.22 4.31
C ILE A 67 4.89 11.32 4.92
N ALA A 68 5.15 12.58 4.59
CA ALA A 68 4.36 13.71 5.07
C ALA A 68 2.91 13.65 4.57
N ASP A 69 2.71 13.43 3.27
CA ASP A 69 1.38 13.31 2.66
C ASP A 69 0.58 12.13 3.26
N LEU A 70 1.20 10.95 3.37
CA LEU A 70 0.57 9.76 3.96
C LEU A 70 0.16 9.99 5.42
N ARG A 71 0.96 10.73 6.20
CA ARG A 71 0.58 11.13 7.57
C ARG A 71 -0.70 11.97 7.60
N THR A 72 -0.89 12.89 6.66
CA THR A 72 -2.14 13.67 6.57
C THR A 72 -3.35 12.80 6.27
N LYS A 73 -3.11 11.64 5.64
CA LYS A 73 -4.11 10.62 5.28
C LYS A 73 -4.27 9.53 6.36
N GLY A 74 -3.71 9.74 7.55
CA GLY A 74 -3.86 8.84 8.71
C GLY A 74 -2.92 7.63 8.72
N TRP A 75 -1.96 7.55 7.80
CA TRP A 75 -0.94 6.50 7.81
C TRP A 75 0.19 6.85 8.78
N ILE A 76 0.60 5.87 9.58
CA ILE A 76 1.62 6.02 10.63
C ILE A 76 2.82 5.16 10.26
N PRO A 77 4.05 5.72 10.17
CA PRO A 77 5.25 4.90 10.03
C PRO A 77 5.41 3.98 11.24
N ALA A 78 5.47 2.67 11.00
CA ALA A 78 5.53 1.63 12.04
C ALA A 78 6.86 0.88 12.06
N GLY A 79 7.75 1.15 11.10
CA GLY A 79 9.07 0.53 11.02
C GLY A 79 9.60 0.56 9.59
N GLY A 80 10.70 -0.15 9.37
CA GLY A 80 11.39 -0.13 8.10
C GLY A 80 12.87 -0.51 8.18
N GLU A 81 13.53 -0.41 7.04
CA GLU A 81 14.98 -0.47 6.88
C GLU A 81 15.43 0.78 6.11
N ASP A 82 16.74 0.97 5.90
CA ASP A 82 17.30 2.20 5.32
C ASP A 82 16.60 2.67 4.02
N ASN A 83 16.11 1.74 3.20
CA ASN A 83 15.45 2.05 1.93
C ASN A 83 13.93 1.75 1.94
N ARG A 84 13.36 1.33 3.08
CA ARG A 84 11.98 0.83 3.18
C ARG A 84 11.26 1.46 4.36
N VAL A 85 10.06 1.97 4.14
CA VAL A 85 9.17 2.40 5.21
C VAL A 85 7.89 1.57 5.18
N VAL A 86 7.50 1.04 6.33
CA VAL A 86 6.23 0.36 6.55
C VAL A 86 5.30 1.31 7.28
N PHE A 87 4.08 1.46 6.78
CA PHE A 87 3.03 2.27 7.36
C PHE A 87 1.87 1.39 7.80
N VAL A 88 1.20 1.83 8.86
CA VAL A 88 -0.04 1.25 9.35
C VAL A 88 -1.13 2.32 9.43
N ARG A 89 -2.37 1.95 9.11
CA ARG A 89 -3.55 2.81 9.30
C ARG A 89 -4.63 2.00 10.01
N ARG A 90 -5.13 2.50 11.14
CA ARG A 90 -6.21 1.84 11.88
C ARG A 90 -7.50 1.89 11.06
N ARG A 91 -8.23 0.78 11.02
CA ARG A 91 -9.57 0.71 10.42
C ARG A 91 -10.63 1.02 11.46
N ASP A 92 -11.72 1.65 11.04
CA ASP A 92 -12.87 1.94 11.92
C ASP A 92 -13.54 0.66 12.44
N THR A 93 -13.48 -0.42 11.66
CA THR A 93 -14.02 -1.75 12.01
C THR A 93 -13.07 -2.60 12.86
N GLY A 94 -11.96 -2.04 13.33
CA GLY A 94 -10.91 -2.78 14.02
C GLY A 94 -9.85 -3.39 13.08
N GLY A 95 -8.66 -3.63 13.64
CA GLY A 95 -7.46 -4.00 12.90
C GLY A 95 -6.84 -2.84 12.12
N CYS A 96 -5.83 -3.13 11.30
CA CYS A 96 -5.07 -2.13 10.55
C CYS A 96 -4.75 -2.56 9.14
N ASP A 97 -4.79 -1.59 8.23
CA ASP A 97 -4.21 -1.70 6.88
C ASP A 97 -2.70 -1.52 6.97
N GLY A 98 -1.96 -2.24 6.11
CA GLY A 98 -0.52 -2.07 5.94
C GLY A 98 -0.18 -1.56 4.54
N LEU A 99 0.82 -0.68 4.48
CA LEU A 99 1.38 -0.17 3.23
C LEU A 99 2.91 -0.16 3.36
N GLN A 100 3.62 -0.59 2.32
CA GLN A 100 5.07 -0.38 2.24
C GLN A 100 5.40 0.64 1.15
N MET A 101 6.41 1.45 1.41
CA MET A 101 7.11 2.26 0.43
C MET A 101 8.58 1.79 0.39
N GLN A 102 9.09 1.47 -0.79
CA GLN A 102 10.46 1.00 -0.99
C GLN A 102 11.15 1.88 -2.03
N ALA A 103 12.29 2.45 -1.67
CA ALA A 103 13.19 3.11 -2.61
C ALA A 103 14.11 2.09 -3.28
N PHE A 104 14.31 2.20 -4.59
CA PHE A 104 15.24 1.37 -5.35
C PHE A 104 15.68 2.04 -6.65
N TYR A 105 16.72 1.51 -7.28
CA TYR A 105 17.21 1.94 -8.59
C TYR A 105 17.91 0.77 -9.30
N ASP A 106 18.22 0.94 -10.58
CA ASP A 106 18.91 -0.07 -11.37
C ASP A 106 20.41 -0.08 -11.04
N THR A 107 20.83 -1.01 -10.18
CA THR A 107 22.23 -1.17 -9.78
C THR A 107 23.11 -1.83 -10.85
N SER A 108 22.53 -2.30 -11.96
CA SER A 108 23.30 -2.80 -13.11
C SER A 108 23.90 -1.68 -13.96
N LYS A 109 23.47 -0.44 -13.73
CA LYS A 109 23.94 0.76 -14.42
C LYS A 109 24.75 1.65 -13.46
N PRO A 110 25.63 2.52 -13.99
CA PRO A 110 26.35 3.48 -13.15
C PRO A 110 25.39 4.33 -12.32
N ALA A 111 25.62 4.38 -11.02
CA ALA A 111 24.91 5.29 -10.14
C ALA A 111 25.38 6.73 -10.41
N GLY A 112 24.44 7.68 -10.39
CA GLY A 112 24.70 9.10 -10.57
C GLY A 112 23.50 9.93 -10.15
N PRO A 113 23.66 11.24 -9.94
CA PRO A 113 22.57 12.11 -9.48
C PRO A 113 21.36 12.10 -10.43
N GLU A 114 21.62 11.97 -11.73
CA GLU A 114 20.61 11.91 -12.80
C GLU A 114 20.10 10.48 -13.10
N ALA A 115 20.65 9.46 -12.45
CA ALA A 115 20.12 8.10 -12.59
C ALA A 115 18.67 8.07 -12.11
N ILE A 116 17.85 7.16 -12.66
CA ILE A 116 16.45 7.08 -12.26
C ILE A 116 16.34 6.29 -10.95
N GLY A 117 15.83 6.94 -9.91
CA GLY A 117 15.35 6.31 -8.69
C GLY A 117 13.84 6.09 -8.75
N TYR A 118 13.38 5.05 -8.05
CA TYR A 118 11.96 4.69 -7.97
C TYR A 118 11.52 4.60 -6.50
N LEU A 119 10.28 4.99 -6.25
CA LEU A 119 9.54 4.63 -5.04
C LEU A 119 8.42 3.68 -5.44
N GLY A 120 8.48 2.45 -4.93
CA GLY A 120 7.42 1.45 -5.11
C GLY A 120 6.54 1.36 -3.88
N PHE A 121 5.23 1.37 -4.10
CA PHE A 121 4.19 1.30 -3.09
C PHE A 121 3.39 0.02 -3.25
N GLY A 122 3.21 -0.73 -2.16
CA GLY A 122 2.45 -1.97 -2.17
C GLY A 122 1.70 -2.17 -0.85
N PRO A 123 0.42 -2.59 -0.90
CA PRO A 123 -0.30 -2.97 0.31
C PRO A 123 0.34 -4.21 0.94
N ILE A 124 0.40 -4.24 2.25
CA ILE A 124 0.82 -5.43 3.01
C ILE A 124 -0.45 -6.22 3.34
N PRO A 125 -0.61 -7.46 2.83
CA PRO A 125 -1.81 -8.24 3.07
C PRO A 125 -2.02 -8.58 4.55
N GLY A 126 -3.29 -8.59 4.98
CA GLY A 126 -3.71 -9.03 6.32
C GLY A 126 -3.88 -7.90 7.34
N ASN A 127 -4.17 -8.26 8.59
CA ASN A 127 -4.19 -7.33 9.71
C ASN A 127 -2.77 -7.13 10.23
N VAL A 128 -2.17 -5.96 9.97
CA VAL A 128 -0.78 -5.68 10.35
C VAL A 128 -0.61 -5.17 11.77
N CYS A 129 -1.71 -4.77 12.41
CA CYS A 129 -1.70 -4.60 13.86
C CYS A 129 -1.74 -6.00 14.44
N SER A 130 -0.70 -6.39 15.18
CA SER A 130 -0.78 -7.54 16.10
C SER A 130 -2.11 -7.44 16.85
N ASP A 131 -2.81 -8.55 17.02
CA ASP A 131 -4.05 -8.60 17.82
C ASP A 131 -3.74 -8.05 19.22
N GLN A 132 -3.90 -6.73 19.39
CA GLN A 132 -3.98 -6.15 20.71
C GLN A 132 -5.25 -6.77 21.31
N PRO A 133 -5.15 -7.43 22.46
CA PRO A 133 -6.32 -7.99 23.11
C PRO A 133 -7.40 -6.91 23.17
N GLU A 134 -8.57 -7.24 22.67
CA GLU A 134 -9.75 -6.38 22.77
C GLU A 134 -9.88 -5.94 24.23
N PRO A 135 -10.07 -4.64 24.53
CA PRO A 135 -10.21 -4.18 25.91
C PRO A 135 -11.29 -5.02 26.60
N ALA A 136 -10.90 -5.79 27.61
CA ALA A 136 -11.81 -6.65 28.33
C ALA A 136 -13.01 -5.80 28.80
N ALA A 137 -14.22 -6.24 28.45
CA ALA A 137 -15.44 -5.56 28.87
C ALA A 137 -15.39 -5.35 30.39
N ALA A 138 -15.52 -4.09 30.83
CA ALA A 138 -15.52 -3.75 32.24
C ALA A 138 -16.63 -4.56 32.93
N PRO A 139 -16.35 -5.23 34.07
CA PRO A 139 -17.38 -5.96 34.79
C PRO A 139 -18.52 -5.01 35.16
N ALA A 140 -19.76 -5.44 34.90
CA ALA A 140 -20.94 -4.68 35.27
C ALA A 140 -20.91 -4.40 36.79
N PRO A 141 -21.30 -3.20 37.24
CA PRO A 141 -21.29 -2.87 38.65
C PRO A 141 -22.20 -3.84 39.43
N ALA A 142 -21.65 -4.43 40.48
CA ALA A 142 -22.42 -5.25 41.41
C ALA A 142 -23.47 -4.37 42.10
N GLN A 143 -24.73 -4.83 42.08
CA GLN A 143 -25.82 -4.24 42.86
C GLN A 143 -25.85 -4.78 44.28
#